data_AF-A0A5C6FQB3-F1
#
_entry.id   AF-A0A5C6FQB3-F1
#
_cell.length_a   1.000
_cell.length_b   1.000
_cell.length_c   1.000
_cell.angle_alpha   90.00
_cell.angle_beta   90.00
_cell.angle_gamma   90.00
#
_symmetry.space_group_name_H-M   'P 1'
#
loop_
_entity.id
_entity.type
_entity.pdbx_description
1 polymer ?
#
loop_
_entity_poly.entity_id
_entity_poly.type
_entity_poly.pdbx_seq_one_letter_code
_entity_poly.pdbx_strand_id
1 'polypeptide(L)'
;MFNSEVDTASKAVLFRHGTPWTGCDWATEFGPLKLNLQCIRSRQARTVASATRGLEAEQWLAAAKWLEKVESDAIRATELRRQADHADGKGDAGEAFRLRRAADEIEAEHRPHQSAGH
;
A
#
# COMPACT_ATOMS: atom_id res chain seq x y z
N MET A 1 12.41 29.64 5.54
CA MET A 1 11.31 29.32 4.60
C MET A 1 11.68 28.03 3.89
N PHE A 2 10.71 27.13 3.77
CA PHE A 2 10.85 25.71 3.41
C PHE A 2 11.61 25.48 2.10
N ASN A 3 12.76 24.82 2.16
CA ASN A 3 13.49 24.29 1.01
C ASN A 3 13.69 22.79 1.19
N SER A 4 13.03 21.99 0.36
CA SER A 4 13.62 20.85 -0.39
C SER A 4 12.50 19.92 -0.81
N GLU A 5 12.28 19.94 -2.12
CA GLU A 5 11.66 18.91 -2.93
C GLU A 5 11.85 17.51 -2.34
N VAL A 6 10.73 16.91 -1.91
CA VAL A 6 10.62 15.46 -1.74
C VAL A 6 10.39 14.85 -3.12
N ASP A 7 11.42 14.93 -3.96
CA ASP A 7 11.45 14.25 -5.25
C ASP A 7 12.10 12.88 -5.06
N THR A 8 11.29 11.82 -5.02
CA THR A 8 11.75 10.48 -5.38
C THR A 8 10.57 9.70 -5.94
N ALA A 9 10.52 9.72 -7.27
CA ALA A 9 9.61 8.98 -8.12
C ALA A 9 9.52 7.49 -7.73
N SER A 10 8.37 7.08 -7.22
CA SER A 10 8.03 5.67 -7.01
C SER A 10 7.23 5.17 -8.21
N LYS A 11 7.81 4.25 -9.01
CA LYS A 11 7.07 3.49 -10.01
C LYS A 11 6.69 2.15 -9.40
N ALA A 12 5.40 1.90 -9.15
CA ALA A 12 4.92 0.61 -8.67
C ALA A 12 3.44 0.33 -9.03
N VAL A 13 3.17 -0.93 -9.36
CA VAL A 13 1.87 -1.54 -9.66
C VAL A 13 1.42 -2.25 -8.38
N LEU A 14 0.29 -1.86 -7.79
CA LEU A 14 0.08 -2.08 -6.35
C LEU A 14 -0.68 -3.32 -5.94
N PHE A 15 -1.48 -3.88 -6.82
CA PHE A 15 -2.32 -5.02 -6.44
C PHE A 15 -2.46 -5.87 -7.68
N ARG A 16 -1.69 -6.95 -7.76
CA ARG A 16 -1.90 -7.93 -8.83
C ARG A 16 -3.29 -8.55 -8.60
N HIS A 17 -4.22 -8.28 -9.52
CA HIS A 17 -5.58 -8.81 -9.49
C HIS A 17 -5.55 -10.31 -9.17
N GLY A 18 -6.25 -10.72 -8.10
CA GLY A 18 -6.44 -12.11 -7.72
C GLY A 18 -5.36 -12.75 -6.83
N THR A 19 -4.34 -12.02 -6.39
CA THR A 19 -3.40 -12.54 -5.37
C THR A 19 -3.58 -11.85 -4.03
N PRO A 20 -3.61 -12.59 -2.91
CA PRO A 20 -3.64 -12.00 -1.58
C PRO A 20 -2.37 -11.16 -1.38
N TRP A 21 -2.52 -9.97 -0.80
CA TRP A 21 -1.39 -9.09 -0.50
C TRP A 21 -0.40 -9.81 0.44
N THR A 22 0.84 -10.00 -0.01
CA THR A 22 1.87 -10.74 0.74
C THR A 22 2.86 -9.84 1.47
N GLY A 23 2.78 -8.53 1.29
CA GLY A 23 3.76 -7.53 1.74
C GLY A 23 3.85 -6.40 0.72
N CYS A 24 4.66 -5.38 1.01
CA CYS A 24 4.99 -4.34 0.04
C CYS A 24 5.75 -4.98 -1.14
N ASP A 25 5.11 -5.32 -2.24
CA ASP A 25 5.76 -6.01 -3.37
C ASP A 25 6.59 -5.06 -4.25
N TRP A 26 6.72 -3.80 -3.86
CA TRP A 26 7.50 -2.79 -4.55
C TRP A 26 8.65 -2.23 -3.72
N ALA A 27 9.68 -1.76 -4.43
CA ALA A 27 10.77 -1.00 -3.83
C ALA A 27 10.20 0.29 -3.23
N THR A 28 10.18 0.36 -1.90
CA THR A 28 9.75 1.55 -1.16
C THR A 28 10.90 1.96 -0.27
N GLU A 29 11.39 3.18 -0.46
CA GLU A 29 12.30 3.82 0.47
C GLU A 29 11.50 4.69 1.42
N PHE A 30 11.63 4.43 2.73
CA PHE A 30 10.89 5.18 3.75
C PHE A 30 11.84 5.97 4.65
N GLY A 31 11.55 7.27 4.77
CA GLY A 31 12.25 8.18 5.67
C GLY A 31 13.68 8.54 5.24
N PRO A 32 14.36 9.40 6.02
CA PRO A 32 15.70 9.89 5.69
C PRO A 32 16.79 8.81 5.74
N LEU A 33 16.54 7.65 6.37
CA LEU A 33 17.44 6.48 6.32
C LEU A 33 17.21 5.59 5.10
N LYS A 34 16.25 5.93 4.22
CA LYS A 34 15.91 5.16 3.03
C LYS A 34 15.66 3.68 3.33
N LEU A 35 14.83 3.42 4.34
CA LEU A 35 14.51 2.05 4.74
C LEU A 35 13.83 1.33 3.59
N ASN A 36 14.40 0.20 3.14
CA ASN A 36 13.78 -0.61 2.11
C ASN A 36 12.65 -1.44 2.72
N LEU A 37 11.41 -1.11 2.37
CA LEU A 37 10.22 -1.83 2.83
C LEU A 37 9.78 -2.95 1.87
N GLN A 38 10.55 -3.24 0.82
CA GLN A 38 10.23 -4.31 -0.11
C GLN A 38 10.09 -5.66 0.62
N CYS A 39 8.96 -6.31 0.38
CA CYS A 39 8.48 -7.54 1.00
C CYS A 39 8.31 -7.47 2.53
N ILE A 40 8.31 -6.27 3.13
CA ILE A 40 8.11 -6.08 4.56
C ILE A 40 6.63 -5.83 4.88
N ARG A 41 6.16 -6.48 5.93
CA ARG A 41 4.84 -6.25 6.56
C ARG A 41 4.94 -5.34 7.78
N SER A 42 3.84 -4.71 8.17
CA SER A 42 3.72 -3.87 9.35
C SER A 42 4.30 -4.55 10.60
N ARG A 43 3.97 -5.83 10.81
CA ARG A 43 4.47 -6.64 11.93
C ARG A 43 5.98 -6.84 11.91
N GLN A 44 6.57 -7.04 10.73
CA GLN A 44 8.02 -7.18 10.57
C GLN A 44 8.70 -5.84 10.85
N ALA A 45 8.20 -4.74 10.29
CA ALA A 45 8.69 -3.40 10.57
C ALA A 45 8.63 -3.06 12.08
N ARG A 46 7.55 -3.42 12.79
CA ARG A 46 7.48 -3.27 14.26
C ARG A 46 8.53 -4.10 14.99
N THR A 47 8.81 -5.30 14.50
CA THR A 47 9.84 -6.18 15.08
C THR A 47 11.23 -5.55 14.91
N VAL A 48 11.53 -5.03 13.72
CA VAL A 48 12.80 -4.32 13.46
C VAL A 48 12.89 -3.05 14.32
N ALA A 49 11.81 -2.30 14.46
CA ALA A 49 11.78 -1.15 15.36
C ALA A 49 12.13 -1.52 16.82
N SER A 50 11.64 -2.66 17.30
CA SER A 50 11.94 -3.13 18.66
C SER A 50 13.38 -3.62 18.85
N ALA A 51 14.05 -4.00 17.76
CA ALA A 51 15.44 -4.48 17.76
C ALA A 51 16.46 -3.36 17.49
N THR A 52 16.02 -2.22 16.97
CA THR A 52 16.85 -1.05 16.64
C THR A 52 16.75 0.01 17.74
N ARG A 53 17.57 1.06 17.67
CA ARG A 53 17.58 2.15 18.68
C ARG A 53 17.64 3.52 18.02
N GLY A 54 17.16 4.53 18.74
CA GLY A 54 17.22 5.93 18.30
C GLY A 54 16.41 6.19 17.03
N LEU A 55 16.95 7.03 16.15
CA LEU A 55 16.29 7.48 14.92
C LEU A 55 15.86 6.33 13.98
N GLU A 56 16.60 5.22 13.99
CA GLU A 56 16.27 4.04 13.19
C GLU A 56 14.99 3.36 13.71
N ALA A 57 14.85 3.20 15.02
CA ALA A 57 13.65 2.64 15.64
C ALA A 57 12.41 3.50 15.37
N GLU A 58 12.55 4.83 15.44
CA GLU A 58 11.47 5.77 15.13
C GLU A 58 11.01 5.68 13.67
N GLN A 59 11.95 5.56 12.73
CA GLN A 59 11.62 5.40 11.32
C GLN A 59 10.98 4.05 11.02
N TRP A 60 11.44 2.97 11.64
CA TRP A 60 10.78 1.66 11.53
C TRP A 60 9.37 1.67 12.12
N LEU A 61 9.13 2.41 13.22
CA LEU A 61 7.77 2.60 13.75
C LEU A 61 6.88 3.41 12.81
N ALA A 62 7.41 4.46 12.19
CA ALA A 62 6.66 5.25 11.22
C ALA A 62 6.36 4.43 9.96
N ALA A 63 7.33 3.67 9.46
CA ALA A 63 7.16 2.73 8.35
C ALA A 63 6.12 1.65 8.68
N ALA A 64 6.15 1.10 9.90
CA ALA A 64 5.18 0.12 10.35
C ALA A 64 3.74 0.66 10.36
N LYS A 65 3.53 1.88 10.85
CA LYS A 65 2.21 2.53 10.86
C LYS A 65 1.70 2.79 9.44
N TRP A 66 2.59 3.23 8.55
CA TRP A 66 2.25 3.40 7.15
C TRP A 66 1.88 2.06 6.48
N LEU A 67 2.69 1.01 6.69
CA LEU A 67 2.41 -0.34 6.20
C LEU A 67 1.09 -0.90 6.76
N GLU A 68 0.74 -0.61 8.02
CA GLU A 68 -0.53 -1.03 8.63
C GLU A 68 -1.74 -0.40 7.91
N LYS A 69 -1.64 0.87 7.48
CA LYS A 69 -2.68 1.50 6.66
C LYS A 69 -2.78 0.81 5.29
N VAL A 70 -1.65 0.62 4.60
CA VAL A 70 -1.60 -0.05 3.29
C VAL A 70 -2.17 -1.47 3.38
N GLU A 71 -1.84 -2.22 4.44
CA GLU A 71 -2.37 -3.54 4.74
C GLU A 71 -3.88 -3.55 4.89
N SER A 72 -4.41 -2.64 5.70
CA SER A 72 -5.85 -2.50 5.94
C SER A 72 -6.59 -2.19 4.64
N ASP A 73 -6.04 -1.27 3.84
CA ASP A 73 -6.63 -0.85 2.58
C ASP A 73 -6.58 -1.98 1.53
N ALA A 74 -5.48 -2.75 1.48
CA ALA A 74 -5.36 -3.94 0.65
C ALA A 74 -6.41 -5.02 0.99
N ILE A 75 -6.62 -5.26 2.29
CA ILE A 75 -7.65 -6.19 2.77
C ILE A 75 -9.04 -5.69 2.33
N ARG A 76 -9.31 -4.39 2.49
CA ARG A 76 -10.58 -3.79 2.11
C ARG A 76 -10.85 -3.87 0.60
N ALA A 77 -9.87 -3.57 -0.24
CA ALA A 77 -9.97 -3.70 -1.68
C ALA A 77 -10.23 -5.16 -2.11
N THR A 78 -9.55 -6.11 -1.47
CA THR A 78 -9.76 -7.54 -1.71
C THR A 78 -11.18 -7.99 -1.34
N GLU A 79 -11.70 -7.55 -0.20
CA GLU A 79 -13.06 -7.89 0.23
C GLU A 79 -14.12 -7.29 -0.71
N LEU A 80 -13.93 -6.03 -1.15
CA LEU A 80 -14.81 -5.40 -2.14
C LEU A 80 -14.82 -6.18 -3.47
N ARG A 81 -13.66 -6.65 -3.94
CA ARG A 81 -13.57 -7.50 -5.14
C ARG A 81 -14.29 -8.84 -4.96
N ARG A 82 -14.13 -9.48 -3.79
CA ARG A 82 -14.85 -10.72 -3.47
C ARG A 82 -16.36 -10.50 -3.46
N GLN A 83 -16.83 -9.38 -2.93
CA GLN A 83 -18.25 -9.03 -2.94
C GLN A 83 -18.74 -8.75 -4.36
N ALA A 84 -17.92 -8.11 -5.20
CA ALA A 84 -18.26 -7.87 -6.61
C ALA A 84 -18.44 -9.18 -7.39
N ASP A 85 -17.55 -10.16 -7.17
CA ASP A 85 -17.64 -11.46 -7.82
C ASP A 85 -18.90 -12.23 -7.36
N HIS A 86 -19.30 -12.05 -6.10
CA HIS A 86 -20.57 -12.59 -5.59
C HIS A 86 -21.80 -11.90 -6.20
N ALA A 87 -21.74 -10.58 -6.43
CA ALA A 87 -22.81 -9.83 -7.10
C ALA A 87 -22.94 -10.23 -8.58
N ASP A 88 -21.82 -10.40 -9.28
CA ASP A 88 -21.77 -10.93 -10.65
C ASP A 88 -22.40 -12.34 -10.72
N GLY A 89 -22.05 -13.22 -9.77
CA GLY A 89 -22.63 -14.56 -9.67
C GLY A 89 -24.14 -14.59 -9.43
N LYS A 90 -24.71 -13.49 -8.90
CA LYS A 90 -26.16 -13.28 -8.73
C LYS A 90 -26.82 -12.55 -9.90
N GLY A 91 -26.05 -12.12 -10.90
CA GLY A 91 -26.53 -11.33 -12.03
C GLY A 91 -26.74 -9.84 -11.72
N ASP A 92 -26.27 -9.35 -10.58
CA ASP A 92 -26.34 -7.92 -10.23
C ASP A 92 -25.09 -7.19 -10.72
N ALA A 93 -25.04 -6.96 -12.02
CA ALA A 93 -23.93 -6.26 -12.68
C ALA A 93 -23.75 -4.81 -12.16
N GLY A 94 -24.82 -4.18 -11.67
CA GLY A 94 -24.78 -2.81 -11.16
C GLY A 94 -24.08 -2.72 -9.80
N GLU A 95 -24.35 -3.67 -8.91
CA GLU A 95 -23.64 -3.80 -7.63
C GLU A 95 -22.19 -4.24 -7.85
N ALA A 96 -21.94 -5.21 -8.73
CA ALA A 96 -20.59 -5.66 -9.04
C ALA A 96 -19.69 -4.54 -9.58
N PHE A 97 -20.22 -3.70 -10.49
CA PHE A 97 -19.50 -2.54 -11.01
C PHE A 97 -19.16 -1.53 -9.90
N ARG A 98 -20.11 -1.22 -9.00
CA ARG A 98 -19.89 -0.29 -7.89
C ARG A 98 -18.82 -0.80 -6.92
N LEU A 99 -18.86 -2.09 -6.59
CA LEU A 99 -17.89 -2.72 -5.69
C LEU A 99 -16.49 -2.78 -6.30
N ARG A 100 -16.37 -3.09 -7.60
CA ARG A 100 -15.09 -3.05 -8.33
C ARG A 100 -14.50 -1.65 -8.35
N ARG A 101 -15.32 -0.64 -8.68
CA ARG A 101 -14.89 0.75 -8.67
C ARG A 101 -14.40 1.19 -7.28
N ALA A 102 -15.13 0.82 -6.22
CA ALA A 102 -14.71 1.13 -4.85
C ALA A 102 -13.37 0.47 -4.48
N ALA A 103 -13.12 -0.76 -4.95
CA ALA A 103 -11.81 -1.39 -4.79
C ALA A 103 -10.73 -0.62 -5.55
N ASP A 104 -10.98 -0.26 -6.81
CA ASP A 104 -10.03 0.47 -7.65
C ASP A 104 -9.70 1.88 -7.10
N GLU A 105 -10.66 2.53 -6.43
CA GLU A 105 -10.44 3.82 -5.74
C GLU A 105 -9.47 3.68 -4.57
N ILE A 106 -9.54 2.58 -3.81
CA ILE A 106 -8.57 2.27 -2.76
C ILE A 106 -7.19 1.99 -3.37
N GLU A 107 -7.14 1.22 -4.46
CA GLU A 107 -5.87 0.98 -5.17
C GLU A 107 -5.28 2.28 -5.74
N ALA A 108 -6.12 3.22 -6.16
CA ALA A 108 -5.72 4.52 -6.67
C ALA A 108 -5.14 5.44 -5.59
N GLU A 109 -5.63 5.39 -4.35
CA GLU A 109 -5.07 6.16 -3.22
C GLU A 109 -3.61 5.78 -2.94
N HIS A 110 -3.30 4.49 -3.09
CA HIS A 110 -1.95 3.99 -2.89
C HIS A 110 -1.11 4.03 -4.15
N ARG A 111 -1.74 4.24 -5.32
CA ARG A 111 -1.07 4.45 -6.62
C ARG A 111 -0.06 5.55 -6.42
N PRO A 112 1.25 5.26 -6.52
CA PRO A 112 2.19 6.35 -6.51
C PRO A 112 1.79 7.23 -7.69
N HIS A 113 1.51 8.51 -7.41
CA HIS A 113 1.29 9.49 -8.45
C HIS A 113 2.42 9.31 -9.46
N GLN A 114 2.07 8.88 -10.68
CA GLN A 114 3.00 8.93 -11.79
C GLN A 114 3.27 10.42 -12.01
N SER A 115 4.29 10.96 -11.35
CA SER A 115 4.96 12.17 -11.82
C SER A 115 5.43 11.81 -13.22
N ALA A 116 4.76 12.37 -14.22
CA ALA A 116 5.16 12.30 -15.61
C ALA A 116 6.57 12.89 -15.71
N GLY A 117 7.59 12.03 -15.69
CA GLY A 117 8.96 12.39 -16.00
C GLY A 117 9.19 12.19 -17.50
N HIS A 118 9.10 13.27 -18.27
CA HIS A 118 9.87 13.47 -19.49
C HIS A 118 10.71 14.73 -19.28
#